data_AF-A0A447NM57-F1
#
_entry.id   AF-A0A447NM57-F1
#
_cell.length_a   1.000
_cell.length_b   1.000
_cell.length_c   1.000
_cell.angle_alpha   90.00
_cell.angle_beta   90.00
_cell.angle_gamma   90.00
#
_symmetry.space_group_name_H-M   'P 1'
#
loop_
_entity.id
_entity.type
_entity.pdbx_description
1 polymer ?
#
loop_
_entity_poly.entity_id
_entity_poly.type
_entity_poly.pdbx_seq_one_letter_code
_entity_poly.pdbx_strand_id
1 'polypeptide(L)'
;MFDNLTDRLSRTLRNISGRGRLTEDNVKETLREVRMALLEADVALPVVREFINRVKEKAVGHEVNKSLTPGQEFVKIVRSELVAAMGEENQTLNLAAQPPAVVLMAGLQGAGKTTSVGKLGKFLREKHKKKVLVVSADVYRPAAIKQLETLAEQVGVDFFPSDVGQKPVDIVNAALKEAKLKFYDVLLVDTAGRLHVDEAMMDEIKQVHASIKPVETLFVVDAMTGQDAANTAKAFNEALPLTGVVLTKVDGDARGGAALSIRHITGKPIKFLGVGEKNRRAGAVPSGSYRLAYSRHGRRTVSYRRYRKQS
;
A
#
# COMPACT_ATOMS: atom_id res chain seq x y z
N MET A 1 2.33 -6.07 -11.47
CA MET A 1 1.26 -6.16 -10.44
C MET A 1 -0.10 -6.17 -11.11
N PHE A 2 -0.44 -5.17 -11.93
CA PHE A 2 -1.72 -5.16 -12.64
C PHE A 2 -1.70 -5.86 -13.99
N ASP A 3 -0.61 -6.52 -14.40
CA ASP A 3 -0.47 -7.03 -15.77
C ASP A 3 -1.51 -8.12 -16.09
N ASN A 4 -1.81 -9.01 -15.15
CA ASN A 4 -2.84 -10.04 -15.33
C ASN A 4 -4.26 -9.44 -15.37
N LEU A 5 -4.56 -8.48 -14.49
CA LEU A 5 -5.83 -7.74 -14.54
C LEU A 5 -5.94 -6.93 -15.84
N THR A 6 -4.86 -6.30 -16.28
CA THR A 6 -4.77 -5.52 -17.53
C THR A 6 -4.97 -6.42 -18.74
N ASP A 7 -4.35 -7.60 -18.78
CA ASP A 7 -4.50 -8.55 -19.87
C ASP A 7 -5.92 -9.13 -19.94
N ARG A 8 -6.52 -9.48 -18.79
CA ARG A 8 -7.91 -9.97 -18.72
C ARG A 8 -8.90 -8.90 -19.16
N LEU A 9 -8.78 -7.69 -18.61
CA LEU A 9 -9.58 -6.55 -19.05
C LEU A 9 -9.36 -6.32 -20.54
N SER A 10 -8.13 -6.34 -21.05
CA SER A 10 -7.85 -6.16 -22.48
C SER A 10 -8.43 -7.26 -23.39
N ARG A 11 -8.68 -8.47 -22.88
CA ARG A 11 -9.39 -9.54 -23.61
C ARG A 11 -10.90 -9.28 -23.62
N THR A 12 -11.49 -9.02 -22.46
CA THR A 12 -12.90 -8.65 -22.31
C THR A 12 -13.28 -7.44 -23.16
N LEU A 13 -12.39 -6.45 -23.22
CA LEU A 13 -12.63 -5.20 -23.93
C LEU A 13 -12.50 -5.33 -25.46
N ARG A 14 -11.81 -6.37 -25.96
CA ARG A 14 -11.77 -6.68 -27.40
C ARG A 14 -13.15 -7.12 -27.92
N ASN A 15 -13.97 -7.76 -27.09
CA ASN A 15 -15.30 -8.24 -27.50
C ASN A 15 -16.29 -7.10 -27.81
N ILE A 16 -16.16 -5.94 -27.15
CA ILE A 16 -16.97 -4.74 -27.45
C ILE A 16 -16.50 -4.02 -28.73
N SER A 17 -15.20 -4.10 -29.07
CA SER A 17 -14.58 -3.26 -30.11
C SER A 17 -15.15 -3.44 -31.52
N GLY A 18 -15.87 -4.53 -31.79
CA GLY A 18 -16.55 -4.79 -33.06
C GLY A 18 -17.96 -4.21 -33.18
N ARG A 19 -18.50 -3.53 -32.15
CA ARG A 19 -19.88 -3.00 -32.15
C ARG A 19 -19.89 -1.47 -32.36
N GLY A 20 -20.83 -0.98 -33.19
CA GLY A 20 -20.92 0.43 -33.60
C GLY A 20 -21.51 1.40 -32.56
N ARG A 21 -22.15 0.90 -31.49
CA ARG A 21 -22.67 1.71 -30.36
C ARG A 21 -22.66 0.91 -29.05
N LEU A 22 -22.46 1.60 -27.93
CA LEU A 22 -22.71 1.06 -26.59
C LEU A 22 -24.23 1.06 -26.32
N THR A 23 -24.84 -0.11 -26.26
CA THR A 23 -26.22 -0.31 -25.80
C THR A 23 -26.21 -0.90 -24.39
N GLU A 24 -27.31 -0.80 -23.65
CA GLU A 24 -27.39 -1.37 -22.30
C GLU A 24 -27.08 -2.87 -22.27
N ASP A 25 -27.58 -3.64 -23.24
CA ASP A 25 -27.34 -5.08 -23.33
C ASP A 25 -25.86 -5.41 -23.57
N ASN A 26 -25.21 -4.68 -24.48
CA ASN A 26 -23.79 -4.86 -24.79
C ASN A 26 -22.90 -4.53 -23.58
N VAL A 27 -23.25 -3.47 -22.86
CA VAL A 27 -22.51 -3.03 -21.67
C VAL A 27 -22.70 -4.02 -20.52
N LYS A 28 -23.90 -4.59 -20.35
CA LYS A 28 -24.21 -5.53 -19.27
C LYS A 28 -23.36 -6.80 -19.31
N GLU A 29 -23.19 -7.39 -20.49
CA GLU A 29 -22.36 -8.59 -20.69
C GLU A 29 -20.90 -8.32 -20.33
N THR A 30 -20.33 -7.22 -20.82
CA THR A 30 -18.93 -6.87 -20.54
C THR A 30 -18.71 -6.46 -19.09
N LEU A 31 -19.66 -5.77 -18.45
CA LEU A 31 -19.59 -5.50 -17.01
C LEU A 31 -19.57 -6.79 -16.19
N ARG A 32 -20.25 -7.85 -16.63
CA ARG A 32 -20.18 -9.16 -15.97
C ARG A 32 -18.78 -9.76 -16.08
N GLU A 33 -18.14 -9.68 -17.25
CA GLU A 33 -16.76 -10.14 -17.42
C GLU A 33 -15.76 -9.32 -16.59
N VAL A 34 -15.89 -7.99 -16.58
CA VAL A 34 -15.07 -7.10 -15.74
C VAL A 34 -15.25 -7.45 -14.26
N ARG A 35 -16.49 -7.71 -13.82
CA ARG A 35 -16.79 -8.14 -12.46
C ARG A 35 -16.08 -9.44 -12.11
N MET A 36 -16.12 -10.44 -13.00
CA MET A 36 -15.43 -11.71 -12.78
C MET A 36 -13.91 -11.51 -12.69
N ALA A 37 -13.33 -10.72 -13.60
CA ALA A 37 -11.89 -10.43 -13.58
C ALA A 37 -11.43 -9.76 -12.28
N LEU A 38 -12.24 -8.85 -11.72
CA LEU A 38 -11.94 -8.21 -10.44
C LEU A 38 -12.04 -9.19 -9.26
N LEU A 39 -13.06 -10.05 -9.25
CA LEU A 39 -13.21 -11.07 -8.19
C LEU A 39 -12.09 -12.11 -8.23
N GLU A 40 -11.71 -12.57 -9.43
CA GLU A 40 -10.57 -13.47 -9.63
C GLU A 40 -9.23 -12.83 -9.26
N ALA A 41 -9.16 -11.50 -9.29
CA ALA A 41 -8.03 -10.72 -8.81
C ALA A 41 -8.07 -10.49 -7.28
N ASP A 42 -8.97 -11.16 -6.55
CA ASP A 42 -9.21 -11.01 -5.11
C ASP A 42 -9.60 -9.59 -4.67
N VAL A 43 -10.26 -8.83 -5.55
CA VAL A 43 -10.89 -7.57 -5.14
C VAL A 43 -12.10 -7.89 -4.27
N ALA A 44 -12.23 -7.19 -3.13
CA ALA A 44 -13.33 -7.40 -2.20
C ALA A 44 -14.69 -7.11 -2.86
N LEU A 45 -15.67 -8.00 -2.62
CA LEU A 45 -16.98 -7.94 -3.26
C LEU A 45 -17.69 -6.58 -3.15
N PRO A 46 -17.67 -5.86 -2.00
CA PRO A 46 -18.26 -4.51 -1.92
C PRO A 46 -17.62 -3.53 -2.91
N VAL A 47 -16.28 -3.57 -3.03
CA VAL A 47 -15.50 -2.71 -3.93
C VAL A 47 -15.85 -3.02 -5.38
N VAL A 48 -15.96 -4.31 -5.73
CA VAL A 48 -16.34 -4.73 -7.09
C VAL A 48 -17.74 -4.24 -7.45
N ARG A 49 -18.72 -4.38 -6.54
CA ARG A 49 -20.09 -3.91 -6.77
C ARG A 49 -20.13 -2.41 -7.05
N GLU A 50 -19.44 -1.62 -6.21
CA GLU A 50 -19.43 -0.17 -6.35
C GLU A 50 -18.68 0.28 -7.62
N PHE A 51 -17.55 -0.37 -7.93
CA PHE A 51 -16.80 -0.13 -9.15
C PHE A 51 -17.66 -0.37 -10.40
N ILE A 52 -18.34 -1.53 -10.47
CA ILE A 52 -19.20 -1.88 -11.60
C ILE A 52 -20.37 -0.89 -11.76
N ASN A 53 -20.96 -0.44 -10.65
CA ASN A 53 -22.02 0.57 -10.69
C ASN A 53 -21.53 1.89 -11.26
N ARG A 54 -20.37 2.39 -10.81
CA ARG A 54 -19.75 3.62 -11.36
C ARG A 54 -19.43 3.51 -12.85
N VAL A 55 -18.86 2.37 -13.28
CA VAL A 55 -18.58 2.14 -14.70
C VAL A 55 -19.88 2.11 -15.50
N LYS A 56 -20.94 1.46 -14.99
CA LYS A 56 -22.25 1.40 -15.65
C LYS A 56 -22.84 2.80 -15.84
N GLU A 57 -22.87 3.61 -14.79
CA GLU A 57 -23.39 4.98 -14.81
C GLU A 57 -22.63 5.86 -15.82
N LYS A 58 -21.30 5.72 -15.90
CA LYS A 58 -20.49 6.47 -16.87
C LYS A 58 -20.55 5.92 -18.29
N ALA A 59 -20.84 4.63 -18.47
CA ALA A 59 -20.91 4.00 -19.79
C ALA A 59 -22.28 4.20 -20.46
N VAL A 60 -23.37 4.29 -19.69
CA VAL A 60 -24.73 4.50 -20.19
C VAL A 60 -25.01 5.99 -20.33
N GLY A 61 -25.27 6.47 -21.54
CA GLY A 61 -25.62 7.88 -21.80
C GLY A 61 -24.44 8.78 -22.18
N HIS A 62 -23.21 8.26 -22.22
CA HIS A 62 -22.06 9.01 -22.72
C HIS A 62 -22.07 9.05 -24.25
N GLU A 63 -22.12 10.26 -24.84
CA GLU A 63 -21.84 10.40 -26.27
C GLU A 63 -20.40 9.99 -26.54
N VAL A 64 -20.24 9.01 -27.42
CA VAL A 64 -18.91 8.56 -27.85
C VAL A 64 -18.27 9.72 -28.59
N ASN A 65 -17.14 10.20 -28.08
CA ASN A 65 -16.38 11.24 -28.74
C ASN A 65 -16.07 10.75 -30.18
N LYS A 66 -16.32 11.58 -31.21
CA LYS A 66 -16.35 11.17 -32.62
C LYS A 66 -15.07 10.46 -33.12
N SER A 67 -13.98 10.56 -32.36
CA SER A 67 -12.65 10.02 -32.67
C SER A 67 -12.35 8.64 -32.07
N LEU A 68 -13.21 8.07 -31.22
CA LEU A 68 -12.97 6.76 -30.57
C LEU A 68 -14.07 5.74 -30.89
N THR A 69 -13.70 4.47 -30.97
CA THR A 69 -14.70 3.40 -31.07
C THR A 69 -15.41 3.19 -29.72
N PRO A 70 -16.65 2.68 -29.70
CA PRO A 70 -17.37 2.32 -28.47
C PRO A 70 -16.54 1.49 -27.48
N GLY A 71 -15.77 0.51 -27.98
CA GLY A 71 -14.88 -0.30 -27.14
C GLY A 71 -13.74 0.49 -26.54
N GLN A 72 -13.11 1.38 -27.30
CA GLN A 72 -12.04 2.24 -26.79
C GLN A 72 -12.53 3.21 -25.73
N GLU A 73 -13.73 3.78 -25.89
CA GLU A 73 -14.34 4.65 -24.88
C GLU A 73 -14.66 3.86 -23.60
N PHE A 74 -15.20 2.64 -23.72
CA PHE A 74 -15.45 1.80 -22.56
C PHE A 74 -14.15 1.41 -21.82
N VAL A 75 -13.07 1.06 -22.55
CA VAL A 75 -11.73 0.85 -21.96
C VAL A 75 -11.27 2.09 -21.19
N LYS A 76 -11.46 3.27 -21.78
CA LYS A 76 -11.07 4.54 -21.16
C LYS A 76 -11.86 4.81 -19.89
N ILE A 77 -13.16 4.52 -19.86
CA ILE A 77 -14.00 4.63 -18.66
C ILE A 77 -13.49 3.68 -17.57
N VAL A 78 -13.34 2.38 -17.88
CA VAL A 78 -12.84 1.39 -16.92
C VAL A 78 -11.47 1.79 -16.37
N ARG A 79 -10.54 2.22 -17.24
CA ARG A 79 -9.22 2.69 -16.83
C ARG A 79 -9.30 3.91 -15.91
N SER A 80 -10.17 4.87 -16.23
CA SER A 80 -10.35 6.08 -15.43
C SER A 80 -10.88 5.73 -14.05
N GLU A 81 -11.83 4.80 -13.95
CA GLU A 81 -12.32 4.29 -12.67
C GLU A 81 -11.26 3.54 -11.88
N LEU A 82 -10.41 2.74 -12.54
CA LEU A 82 -9.30 2.06 -11.86
C LEU A 82 -8.29 3.06 -11.30
N VAL A 83 -7.98 4.13 -12.03
CA VAL A 83 -7.10 5.19 -11.56
C VAL A 83 -7.75 5.94 -10.39
N ALA A 84 -9.02 6.33 -10.50
CA ALA A 84 -9.74 7.01 -9.43
C ALA A 84 -9.81 6.16 -8.15
N ALA A 85 -10.09 4.86 -8.29
CA ALA A 85 -10.15 3.92 -7.17
C ALA A 85 -8.77 3.67 -6.51
N MET A 86 -7.68 3.84 -7.25
CA MET A 86 -6.31 3.80 -6.70
C MET A 86 -5.87 5.15 -6.10
N GLY A 87 -6.53 6.24 -6.49
CA GLY A 87 -6.28 7.62 -6.08
C GLY A 87 -5.51 8.42 -7.14
N GLU A 88 -5.85 9.71 -7.26
CA GLU A 88 -5.39 10.58 -8.35
C GLU A 88 -4.04 11.26 -8.09
N GLU A 89 -3.59 11.35 -6.83
CA GLU A 89 -2.36 12.04 -6.45
C GLU A 89 -1.31 11.13 -5.77
N ASN A 90 -0.04 11.32 -6.16
CA ASN A 90 1.11 10.70 -5.48
C ASN A 90 1.32 11.37 -4.13
N GLN A 91 0.79 10.76 -3.07
CA GLN A 91 0.98 11.21 -1.70
C GLN A 91 2.34 10.73 -1.16
N THR A 92 3.24 11.68 -0.91
CA THR A 92 4.53 11.38 -0.27
C THR A 92 4.37 11.15 1.23
N LEU A 93 5.37 10.52 1.87
CA LEU A 93 5.42 10.50 3.33
C LEU A 93 5.56 11.93 3.85
N ASN A 94 4.64 12.35 4.72
CA ASN A 94 4.68 13.66 5.35
C ASN A 94 5.66 13.62 6.52
N LEU A 95 6.81 14.22 6.32
CA LEU A 95 7.80 14.46 7.36
C LEU A 95 7.89 15.94 7.73
N ALA A 96 6.95 16.77 7.26
CA ALA A 96 6.86 18.19 7.58
C ALA A 96 6.23 18.34 8.97
N ALA A 97 7.04 18.07 9.99
CA ALA A 97 6.73 18.33 11.39
C ALA A 97 7.99 18.85 12.09
N GLN A 98 7.81 19.41 13.29
CA GLN A 98 8.95 19.69 14.15
C GLN A 98 9.66 18.36 14.46
N PRO A 99 10.97 18.23 14.18
CA PRO A 99 11.70 16.99 14.46
C PRO A 99 11.61 16.57 15.93
N PRO A 100 11.49 15.27 16.22
CA PRO A 100 11.42 14.17 15.26
C PRO A 100 10.01 14.01 14.66
N ALA A 101 9.93 13.75 13.35
CA ALA A 101 8.70 13.28 12.73
C ALA A 101 8.45 11.82 13.17
N VAL A 102 7.38 11.61 13.93
CA VAL A 102 7.01 10.28 14.46
C VAL A 102 6.11 9.55 13.47
N VAL A 103 6.48 8.33 13.11
CA VAL A 103 5.72 7.43 12.23
C VAL A 103 5.37 6.16 12.99
N LEU A 104 4.08 5.87 13.13
CA LEU A 104 3.56 4.66 13.77
C LEU A 104 3.22 3.61 12.71
N MET A 105 3.74 2.39 12.87
CA MET A 105 3.51 1.27 11.95
C MET A 105 2.52 0.29 12.57
N ALA A 106 1.29 0.26 12.05
CA ALA A 106 0.20 -0.58 12.56
C ALA A 106 -0.17 -1.69 11.55
N GLY A 107 -0.81 -2.76 12.02
CA GLY A 107 -1.29 -3.84 11.17
C GLY A 107 -1.17 -5.23 11.81
N LEU A 108 -1.69 -6.25 11.11
CA LEU A 108 -1.70 -7.62 11.63
C LEU A 108 -0.31 -8.24 11.74
N GLN A 109 -0.24 -9.35 12.48
CA GLN A 109 0.92 -10.23 12.51
C GLN A 109 1.21 -10.78 11.11
N GLY A 110 2.49 -10.89 10.76
CA GLY A 110 2.91 -11.44 9.46
C GLY A 110 2.71 -10.49 8.26
N ALA A 111 2.10 -9.31 8.45
CA ALA A 111 1.90 -8.31 7.40
C ALA A 111 3.21 -7.63 6.93
N GLY A 112 4.33 -7.85 7.63
CA GLY A 112 5.64 -7.28 7.27
C GLY A 112 5.95 -5.92 7.88
N LYS A 113 5.37 -5.58 9.05
CA LYS A 113 5.61 -4.31 9.77
C LYS A 113 7.09 -4.07 10.08
N THR A 114 7.71 -4.96 10.84
CA THR A 114 9.12 -4.90 11.25
C THR A 114 10.09 -4.78 10.07
N THR A 115 9.85 -5.56 9.00
CA THR A 115 10.63 -5.46 7.77
C THR A 115 10.42 -4.12 7.05
N SER A 116 9.18 -3.61 7.03
CA SER A 116 8.86 -2.31 6.43
C SER A 116 9.50 -1.16 7.20
N VAL A 117 9.60 -1.25 8.54
CA VAL A 117 10.32 -0.28 9.38
C VAL A 117 11.79 -0.20 8.96
N GLY A 118 12.49 -1.34 8.88
CA GLY A 118 13.90 -1.36 8.45
C GLY A 118 14.10 -0.81 7.03
N LYS A 119 13.22 -1.18 6.08
CA LYS A 119 13.26 -0.66 4.70
C LYS A 119 13.00 0.85 4.65
N LEU A 120 12.02 1.34 5.41
CA LEU A 120 11.69 2.75 5.47
C LEU A 120 12.82 3.56 6.11
N GLY A 121 13.40 3.08 7.22
CA GLY A 121 14.54 3.71 7.87
C GLY A 121 15.73 3.83 6.91
N LYS A 122 16.08 2.73 6.23
CA LYS A 122 17.12 2.73 5.19
C LYS A 122 16.82 3.74 4.08
N PHE A 123 15.59 3.74 3.57
CA PHE A 123 15.16 4.64 2.51
C PHE A 123 15.30 6.11 2.92
N LEU A 124 14.83 6.49 4.11
CA LEU A 124 14.93 7.86 4.63
C LEU A 124 16.38 8.28 4.87
N ARG A 125 17.22 7.39 5.41
CA ARG A 125 18.64 7.64 5.59
C ARG A 125 19.37 7.83 4.25
N GLU A 126 19.18 6.93 3.29
CA GLU A 126 19.95 6.93 2.04
C GLU A 126 19.48 7.99 1.05
N LYS A 127 18.15 8.12 0.86
CA LYS A 127 17.53 9.01 -0.14
C LYS A 127 17.22 10.40 0.39
N HIS A 128 16.83 10.51 1.66
CA HIS A 128 16.46 11.80 2.27
C HIS A 128 17.52 12.34 3.23
N LYS A 129 18.62 11.60 3.47
CA LYS A 129 19.73 12.01 4.36
C LYS A 129 19.26 12.34 5.77
N LYS A 130 18.23 11.63 6.24
CA LYS A 130 17.63 11.81 7.56
C LYS A 130 18.31 10.93 8.60
N LYS A 131 18.51 11.44 9.81
CA LYS A 131 18.90 10.66 10.98
C LYS A 131 17.64 9.98 11.53
N VAL A 132 17.60 8.65 11.48
CA VAL A 132 16.42 7.87 11.83
C VAL A 132 16.70 7.07 13.10
N LEU A 133 15.75 7.08 14.04
CA LEU A 133 15.70 6.15 15.17
C LEU A 133 14.53 5.19 14.95
N VAL A 134 14.74 3.90 15.24
CA VAL A 134 13.67 2.91 15.23
C VAL A 134 13.47 2.32 16.63
N VAL A 135 12.23 1.98 16.97
CA VAL A 135 11.89 1.35 18.26
C VAL A 135 10.86 0.26 18.05
N SER A 136 11.00 -0.84 18.80
CA SER A 136 9.97 -1.88 18.89
C SER A 136 9.07 -1.59 20.08
N ALA A 137 7.78 -1.45 19.83
CA ALA A 137 6.73 -1.46 20.84
C ALA A 137 6.07 -2.85 20.96
N ASP A 138 6.61 -3.88 20.30
CA ASP A 138 6.15 -5.27 20.44
C ASP A 138 6.80 -5.96 21.64
N VAL A 139 6.25 -5.68 22.83
CA VAL A 139 6.74 -6.21 24.11
C VAL A 139 6.39 -7.68 24.31
N TYR A 140 5.48 -8.23 23.51
CA TYR A 140 4.98 -9.60 23.67
C TYR A 140 5.88 -10.64 23.00
N ARG A 141 6.70 -10.20 22.04
CA ARG A 141 7.55 -11.08 21.25
C ARG A 141 9.00 -10.63 21.38
N PRO A 142 9.78 -11.19 22.33
CA PRO A 142 11.18 -10.83 22.52
C PRO A 142 12.01 -10.96 21.22
N ALA A 143 11.68 -11.96 20.40
CA ALA A 143 12.28 -12.15 19.08
C ALA A 143 11.98 -11.01 18.10
N ALA A 144 10.85 -10.31 18.21
CA ALA A 144 10.51 -9.17 17.36
C ALA A 144 11.39 -7.95 17.67
N ILE A 145 11.66 -7.70 18.96
CA ILE A 145 12.62 -6.66 19.40
C ILE A 145 14.01 -6.98 18.82
N LYS A 146 14.51 -8.21 19.01
CA LYS A 146 15.82 -8.61 18.50
C LYS A 146 15.89 -8.60 16.97
N GLN A 147 14.80 -8.97 16.30
CA GLN A 147 14.67 -8.88 14.86
C GLN A 147 14.82 -7.44 14.39
N LEU A 148 14.11 -6.49 14.99
CA LEU A 148 14.21 -5.08 14.61
C LEU A 148 15.60 -4.52 14.88
N GLU A 149 16.21 -4.84 16.03
CA GLU A 149 17.59 -4.46 16.36
C GLU A 149 18.58 -4.93 15.28
N THR A 150 18.51 -6.22 14.93
CA THR A 150 19.38 -6.80 13.90
C THR A 150 19.14 -6.16 12.53
N LEU A 151 17.89 -5.88 12.18
CA LEU A 151 17.54 -5.19 10.94
C LEU A 151 18.10 -3.76 10.92
N ALA A 152 17.97 -3.02 12.03
CA ALA A 152 18.46 -1.66 12.18
C ALA A 152 19.98 -1.60 11.99
N GLU A 153 20.71 -2.51 12.62
CA GLU A 153 22.16 -2.66 12.45
C GLU A 153 22.54 -2.93 10.98
N GLN A 154 21.89 -3.91 10.33
CA GLN A 154 22.14 -4.26 8.93
C GLN A 154 21.92 -3.08 7.96
N VAL A 155 20.94 -2.22 8.26
CA VAL A 155 20.64 -1.05 7.45
C VAL A 155 21.29 0.23 8.00
N GLY A 156 22.14 0.13 9.02
CA GLY A 156 22.84 1.23 9.71
C GLY A 156 21.92 2.38 10.13
N VAL A 157 20.81 2.04 10.77
CA VAL A 157 19.87 2.96 11.41
C VAL A 157 19.93 2.68 12.92
N ASP A 158 19.84 3.72 13.74
CA ASP A 158 19.93 3.57 15.18
C ASP A 158 18.66 2.91 15.74
N PHE A 159 18.82 2.06 16.76
CA PHE A 159 17.74 1.34 17.43
C PHE A 159 17.66 1.74 18.89
N PHE A 160 16.44 2.03 19.37
CA PHE A 160 16.18 2.26 20.78
C PHE A 160 15.90 0.93 21.50
N PRO A 161 16.66 0.58 22.54
CA PRO A 161 16.46 -0.66 23.28
C PRO A 161 15.14 -0.63 24.06
N SER A 162 14.43 -1.75 24.06
CA SER A 162 13.15 -1.94 24.74
C SER A 162 13.10 -3.32 25.39
N ASP A 163 12.48 -3.42 26.57
CA ASP A 163 12.39 -4.68 27.32
C ASP A 163 10.97 -5.25 27.36
N VAL A 164 10.87 -6.58 27.45
CA VAL A 164 9.61 -7.35 27.50
C VAL A 164 8.74 -6.98 28.70
N GLY A 165 9.34 -6.48 29.79
CA GLY A 165 8.63 -6.06 31.00
C GLY A 165 8.12 -4.62 31.00
N GLN A 166 8.45 -3.82 29.98
CA GLN A 166 8.03 -2.42 29.90
C GLN A 166 6.66 -2.32 29.22
N LYS A 167 5.91 -1.24 29.53
CA LYS A 167 4.68 -0.95 28.79
C LYS A 167 5.01 -0.31 27.44
N PRO A 168 4.29 -0.63 26.35
CA PRO A 168 4.52 -0.02 25.03
C PRO A 168 4.52 1.51 25.05
N VAL A 169 3.61 2.13 25.81
CA VAL A 169 3.53 3.59 25.94
C VAL A 169 4.82 4.17 26.55
N ASP A 170 5.36 3.52 27.58
CA ASP A 170 6.58 3.99 28.26
C ASP A 170 7.81 3.87 27.35
N ILE A 171 7.93 2.77 26.60
CA ILE A 171 8.98 2.55 25.61
C ILE A 171 8.97 3.65 24.56
N VAL A 172 7.81 3.92 23.95
CA VAL A 172 7.74 4.87 22.85
C VAL A 172 7.94 6.31 23.34
N ASN A 173 7.47 6.64 24.55
CA ASN A 173 7.76 7.94 25.17
C ASN A 173 9.25 8.13 25.47
N ALA A 174 9.93 7.09 25.95
CA ALA A 174 11.38 7.12 26.18
C ALA A 174 12.15 7.26 24.86
N ALA A 175 11.77 6.51 23.82
CA ALA A 175 12.35 6.63 22.49
C ALA A 175 12.12 8.01 21.87
N LEU A 176 10.94 8.61 22.06
CA LEU A 176 10.64 9.97 21.63
C LEU A 176 11.50 11.01 22.35
N LYS A 177 11.72 10.84 23.65
CA LYS A 177 12.62 11.71 24.42
C LYS A 177 14.06 11.58 23.93
N GLU A 178 14.55 10.37 23.71
CA GLU A 178 15.89 10.14 23.15
C GLU A 178 16.02 10.75 21.74
N ALA A 179 15.01 10.55 20.90
CA ALA A 179 14.95 11.11 19.55
C ALA A 179 15.14 12.63 19.56
N LYS A 180 14.47 13.33 20.48
CA LYS A 180 14.61 14.78 20.69
C LYS A 180 16.00 15.16 21.20
N LEU A 181 16.52 14.47 22.22
CA LEU A 181 17.82 14.79 22.84
C LEU A 181 19.00 14.58 21.90
N LYS A 182 18.94 13.53 21.06
CA LYS A 182 20.00 13.15 20.13
C LYS A 182 19.77 13.70 18.71
N PHE A 183 18.82 14.63 18.55
CA PHE A 183 18.50 15.33 17.30
C PHE A 183 18.22 14.39 16.12
N TYR A 184 17.40 13.36 16.34
CA TYR A 184 16.88 12.53 15.26
C TYR A 184 15.82 13.29 14.46
N ASP A 185 15.83 13.13 13.14
CA ASP A 185 14.82 13.72 12.27
C ASP A 185 13.51 12.93 12.28
N VAL A 186 13.61 11.60 12.42
CA VAL A 186 12.48 10.66 12.27
C VAL A 186 12.56 9.58 13.33
N LEU A 187 11.42 9.27 13.95
CA LEU A 187 11.23 8.12 14.82
C LEU A 187 10.23 7.16 14.17
N LEU A 188 10.65 5.93 13.87
CA LEU A 188 9.76 4.87 13.38
C LEU A 188 9.42 3.91 14.53
N VAL A 189 8.14 3.73 14.77
CA VAL A 189 7.62 2.89 15.86
C VAL A 189 6.98 1.64 15.28
N ASP A 190 7.58 0.47 15.51
CA ASP A 190 7.04 -0.83 15.13
C ASP A 190 6.12 -1.37 16.23
N THR A 191 4.81 -1.44 16.00
CA THR A 191 3.88 -1.96 17.02
C THR A 191 3.75 -3.48 16.97
N ALA A 192 3.23 -4.05 18.05
CA ALA A 192 2.84 -5.45 18.04
C ALA A 192 1.85 -5.76 16.90
N GLY A 193 1.93 -6.99 16.39
CA GLY A 193 0.88 -7.60 15.57
C GLY A 193 0.11 -8.65 16.35
N ARG A 194 -1.12 -8.90 15.92
CA ARG A 194 -1.92 -10.07 16.31
C ARG A 194 -2.47 -10.79 15.10
N LEU A 195 -2.89 -12.03 15.30
CA LEU A 195 -3.51 -12.87 14.27
C LEU A 195 -4.86 -12.31 13.83
N HIS A 196 -5.63 -11.79 14.78
CA HIS A 196 -6.94 -11.18 14.55
C HIS A 196 -7.00 -9.80 15.23
N VAL A 197 -7.98 -9.01 14.80
CA VAL A 197 -8.31 -7.77 15.49
C VAL A 197 -9.05 -8.12 16.77
N ASP A 198 -8.49 -7.75 17.92
CA ASP A 198 -9.15 -7.81 19.22
C ASP A 198 -9.20 -6.41 19.88
N GLU A 199 -10.17 -6.19 20.76
CA GLU A 199 -10.42 -4.88 21.39
C GLU A 199 -9.26 -4.42 22.27
N ALA A 200 -8.67 -5.33 23.05
CA ALA A 200 -7.57 -5.01 23.96
C ALA A 200 -6.34 -4.49 23.20
N MET A 201 -6.00 -5.12 22.07
CA MET A 201 -4.93 -4.67 21.17
C MET A 201 -5.26 -3.30 20.57
N MET A 202 -6.51 -3.09 20.13
CA MET A 202 -6.92 -1.81 19.55
C MET A 202 -6.86 -0.69 20.57
N ASP A 203 -7.17 -0.96 21.83
CA ASP A 203 -7.08 0.03 22.89
C ASP A 203 -5.63 0.33 23.29
N GLU A 204 -4.75 -0.67 23.31
CA GLU A 204 -3.32 -0.46 23.52
C GLU A 204 -2.71 0.43 22.43
N ILE A 205 -2.97 0.13 21.15
CA ILE A 205 -2.41 0.93 20.05
C ILE A 205 -3.01 2.34 19.99
N LYS A 206 -4.28 2.53 20.40
CA LYS A 206 -4.88 3.86 20.60
C LYS A 206 -4.18 4.62 21.72
N GLN A 207 -3.85 3.98 22.83
CA GLN A 207 -3.10 4.62 23.93
C GLN A 207 -1.70 5.05 23.47
N VAL A 208 -0.98 4.17 22.76
CA VAL A 208 0.32 4.51 22.17
C VAL A 208 0.19 5.70 21.20
N HIS A 209 -0.79 5.64 20.29
CA HIS A 209 -1.06 6.71 19.33
C HIS A 209 -1.37 8.05 20.03
N ALA A 210 -2.24 8.04 21.04
CA ALA A 210 -2.63 9.24 21.80
C ALA A 210 -1.46 9.85 22.57
N SER A 211 -0.56 9.01 23.09
CA SER A 211 0.63 9.45 23.83
C SER A 211 1.66 10.15 22.93
N ILE A 212 1.90 9.61 21.74
CA ILE A 212 3.03 10.04 20.90
C ILE A 212 2.61 11.00 19.78
N LYS A 213 1.30 11.08 19.49
CA LYS A 213 0.69 11.94 18.46
C LYS A 213 1.46 11.88 17.14
N PRO A 214 1.51 10.70 16.50
CA PRO A 214 2.35 10.51 15.32
C PRO A 214 1.86 11.40 14.17
N VAL A 215 2.81 11.88 13.37
CA VAL A 215 2.52 12.69 12.17
C VAL A 215 1.98 11.78 11.06
N GLU A 216 2.41 10.52 11.07
CA GLU A 216 1.99 9.49 10.14
C GLU A 216 1.65 8.21 10.90
N THR A 217 0.48 7.64 10.63
CA THR A 217 0.08 6.31 11.06
C THR A 217 -0.11 5.45 9.83
N LEU A 218 0.88 4.60 9.56
CA LEU A 218 0.93 3.75 8.38
C LEU A 218 0.37 2.37 8.69
N PHE A 219 -0.67 1.98 7.97
CA PHE A 219 -1.24 0.64 8.03
C PHE A 219 -0.51 -0.29 7.05
N VAL A 220 0.16 -1.29 7.59
CA VAL A 220 0.90 -2.29 6.82
C VAL A 220 0.02 -3.50 6.59
N VAL A 221 -0.15 -3.88 5.32
CA VAL A 221 -1.01 -4.99 4.92
C VAL A 221 -0.31 -5.83 3.86
N ASP A 222 -0.51 -7.13 3.95
CA ASP A 222 0.00 -8.10 2.99
C ASP A 222 -0.93 -8.13 1.77
N ALA A 223 -0.35 -7.97 0.57
CA ALA A 223 -1.09 -7.97 -0.68
C ALA A 223 -1.74 -9.34 -0.97
N MET A 224 -1.23 -10.43 -0.37
CA MET A 224 -1.78 -11.78 -0.55
C MET A 224 -3.03 -12.06 0.28
N THR A 225 -3.39 -11.20 1.25
CA THR A 225 -4.51 -11.43 2.18
C THR A 225 -5.89 -11.25 1.50
N GLY A 226 -5.93 -10.85 0.23
CA GLY A 226 -7.15 -10.85 -0.59
C GLY A 226 -8.31 -10.10 0.05
N GLN A 227 -9.46 -10.78 0.19
CA GLN A 227 -10.68 -10.18 0.75
C GLN A 227 -10.60 -9.94 2.27
N ASP A 228 -9.85 -10.71 3.03
CA ASP A 228 -9.73 -10.50 4.49
C ASP A 228 -8.97 -9.21 4.84
N ALA A 229 -8.15 -8.74 3.90
CA ALA A 229 -7.47 -7.46 3.99
C ALA A 229 -8.48 -6.31 4.15
N ALA A 230 -9.64 -6.38 3.48
CA ALA A 230 -10.72 -5.39 3.53
C ALA A 230 -11.27 -5.19 4.95
N ASN A 231 -11.66 -6.28 5.60
CA ASN A 231 -12.25 -6.25 6.95
C ASN A 231 -11.25 -5.72 7.97
N THR A 232 -10.01 -6.19 7.85
CA THR A 232 -8.91 -5.73 8.70
C THR A 232 -8.67 -4.23 8.53
N ALA A 233 -8.59 -3.75 7.29
CA ALA A 233 -8.35 -2.34 7.01
C ALA A 233 -9.47 -1.45 7.56
N LYS A 234 -10.72 -1.91 7.45
CA LYS A 234 -11.87 -1.21 8.03
C LYS A 234 -11.72 -1.07 9.55
N ALA A 235 -11.43 -2.16 10.25
CA ALA A 235 -11.28 -2.15 11.70
C ALA A 235 -10.13 -1.25 12.18
N PHE A 236 -8.97 -1.29 11.51
CA PHE A 236 -7.86 -0.39 11.83
C PHE A 236 -8.16 1.08 11.49
N ASN A 237 -8.91 1.35 10.42
CA ASN A 237 -9.29 2.71 10.02
C ASN A 237 -10.34 3.33 10.95
N GLU A 238 -11.19 2.50 11.57
CA GLU A 238 -12.14 2.93 12.61
C GLU A 238 -11.42 3.13 13.96
N ALA A 239 -10.44 2.29 14.28
CA ALA A 239 -9.73 2.35 15.56
C ALA A 239 -8.64 3.43 15.61
N LEU A 240 -7.96 3.71 14.48
CA LEU A 240 -6.83 4.62 14.41
C LEU A 240 -6.98 5.61 13.25
N PRO A 241 -6.52 6.86 13.40
CA PRO A 241 -6.51 7.82 12.31
C PRO A 241 -5.36 7.49 11.34
N LEU A 242 -5.62 6.54 10.45
CA LEU A 242 -4.66 6.13 9.42
C LEU A 242 -4.38 7.29 8.46
N THR A 243 -3.12 7.48 8.12
CA THR A 243 -2.67 8.52 7.18
C THR A 243 -2.18 7.94 5.86
N GLY A 244 -1.87 6.64 5.84
CA GLY A 244 -1.44 5.94 4.63
C GLY A 244 -1.32 4.43 4.82
N VAL A 245 -1.08 3.76 3.70
CA VAL A 245 -0.98 2.30 3.62
C VAL A 245 0.38 1.90 3.05
N VAL A 246 0.94 0.82 3.58
CA VAL A 246 2.08 0.09 3.03
C VAL A 246 1.60 -1.29 2.62
N LEU A 247 1.66 -1.60 1.33
CA LEU A 247 1.37 -2.95 0.82
C LEU A 247 2.67 -3.75 0.77
N THR A 248 2.69 -4.95 1.32
CA THR A 248 3.86 -5.84 1.30
C THR A 248 3.62 -7.07 0.43
N LYS A 249 4.69 -7.83 0.15
CA LYS A 249 4.67 -9.06 -0.67
C LYS A 249 4.02 -8.89 -2.04
N VAL A 250 4.18 -7.70 -2.62
CA VAL A 250 3.59 -7.35 -3.92
C VAL A 250 4.20 -8.17 -5.07
N ASP A 251 5.38 -8.75 -4.86
CA ASP A 251 6.01 -9.73 -5.75
C ASP A 251 5.32 -11.10 -5.76
N GLY A 252 4.71 -11.50 -4.64
CA GLY A 252 3.90 -12.72 -4.56
C GLY A 252 2.47 -12.53 -5.04
N ASP A 253 1.97 -11.29 -5.01
CA ASP A 253 0.64 -10.93 -5.49
C ASP A 253 0.63 -10.58 -7.00
N ALA A 254 0.33 -11.60 -7.81
CA ALA A 254 0.14 -11.45 -9.26
C ALA A 254 -1.22 -10.84 -9.65
N ARG A 255 -2.11 -10.57 -8.67
CA ARG A 255 -3.52 -10.23 -8.89
C ARG A 255 -3.79 -8.75 -8.64
N GLY A 256 -3.21 -8.17 -7.59
CA GLY A 256 -3.25 -6.73 -7.31
C GLY A 256 -4.59 -6.19 -6.78
N GLY A 257 -5.59 -7.04 -6.54
CA GLY A 257 -6.91 -6.62 -6.08
C GLY A 257 -6.98 -6.18 -4.62
N ALA A 258 -6.03 -6.63 -3.79
CA ALA A 258 -5.90 -6.16 -2.42
C ALA A 258 -5.64 -4.65 -2.37
N ALA A 259 -4.78 -4.12 -3.25
CA ALA A 259 -4.48 -2.69 -3.31
C ALA A 259 -5.73 -1.83 -3.57
N LEU A 260 -6.52 -2.24 -4.57
CA LEU A 260 -7.77 -1.58 -4.92
C LEU A 260 -8.76 -1.62 -3.75
N SER A 261 -8.86 -2.78 -3.09
CA SER A 261 -9.79 -2.98 -1.98
C SER A 261 -9.44 -2.14 -0.77
N ILE A 262 -8.18 -2.15 -0.36
CA ILE A 262 -7.69 -1.40 0.80
C ILE A 262 -7.87 0.11 0.57
N ARG A 263 -7.51 0.61 -0.61
CA ARG A 263 -7.64 2.04 -0.91
C ARG A 263 -9.11 2.46 -0.86
N HIS A 264 -9.98 1.68 -1.47
CA HIS A 264 -11.40 1.98 -1.54
C HIS A 264 -12.06 1.99 -0.14
N ILE A 265 -11.71 1.03 0.71
CA ILE A 265 -12.32 0.89 2.05
C ILE A 265 -11.80 1.92 3.04
N THR A 266 -10.49 2.15 3.05
CA THR A 266 -9.87 3.07 4.02
C THR A 266 -9.93 4.52 3.56
N GLY A 267 -10.05 4.76 2.25
CA GLY A 267 -9.84 6.06 1.63
C GLY A 267 -8.39 6.56 1.67
N LYS A 268 -7.46 5.79 2.29
CA LYS A 268 -6.10 6.25 2.59
C LYS A 268 -5.12 5.92 1.47
N PRO A 269 -4.16 6.81 1.18
CA PRO A 269 -3.22 6.58 0.10
C PRO A 269 -2.23 5.47 0.36
N ILE A 270 -1.94 4.67 -0.68
CA ILE A 270 -0.84 3.72 -0.68
C ILE A 270 0.46 4.50 -0.87
N LYS A 271 1.24 4.66 0.20
CA LYS A 271 2.49 5.42 0.19
C LYS A 271 3.66 4.58 -0.30
N PHE A 272 3.66 3.29 0.03
CA PHE A 272 4.75 2.38 -0.29
C PHE A 272 4.27 1.00 -0.72
N LEU A 273 5.02 0.40 -1.66
CA LEU A 273 4.91 -1.00 -2.07
C LEU A 273 6.19 -1.73 -1.69
N GLY A 274 6.07 -2.77 -0.88
CA GLY A 274 7.15 -3.66 -0.45
C GLY A 274 7.29 -4.84 -1.39
N VAL A 275 8.42 -4.90 -2.09
CA VAL A 275 8.78 -5.99 -3.00
C VAL A 275 9.92 -6.81 -2.39
N GLY A 276 9.68 -8.11 -2.17
CA GLY A 276 10.61 -9.14 -1.70
C GLY A 276 11.10 -9.02 -0.25
N GLU A 277 11.84 -10.03 0.23
CA GLU A 277 12.21 -10.19 1.65
C GLU A 277 13.60 -9.67 2.06
N LYS A 278 14.57 -9.50 1.12
CA LYS A 278 15.98 -9.18 1.48
C LYS A 278 16.24 -7.68 1.64
N ASN A 279 17.14 -7.32 2.58
CA ASN A 279 17.55 -5.93 2.91
C ASN A 279 18.75 -5.38 2.11
N ARG A 280 19.15 -5.99 0.98
CA ARG A 280 20.43 -5.69 0.31
C ARG A 280 20.44 -4.39 -0.52
N ARG A 281 21.66 -3.94 -0.86
CA ARG A 281 22.05 -2.66 -1.52
C ARG A 281 21.08 -2.16 -2.60
N ALA A 282 20.71 -0.88 -2.54
CA ALA A 282 20.08 -0.15 -3.64
C ALA A 282 21.15 0.32 -4.63
N GLY A 283 21.69 -0.60 -5.43
CA GLY A 283 22.44 -0.29 -6.65
C GLY A 283 21.49 -0.06 -7.82
N ALA A 284 21.93 0.68 -8.84
CA ALA A 284 21.17 0.94 -10.06
C ALA A 284 20.56 -0.34 -10.67
N VAL A 285 19.42 -0.19 -11.35
CA VAL A 285 18.64 -1.28 -11.96
C VAL A 285 19.54 -2.15 -12.86
N PRO A 286 19.55 -3.48 -12.62
CA PRO A 286 19.05 -4.41 -13.63
C PRO A 286 17.95 -5.32 -13.06
N SER A 287 17.16 -5.88 -13.98
CA SER A 287 16.04 -6.82 -13.77
C SER A 287 16.25 -7.82 -12.62
N GLY A 288 15.39 -7.73 -11.60
CA GLY A 288 15.27 -8.72 -10.52
C GLY A 288 15.94 -8.33 -9.20
N SER A 289 15.42 -7.32 -8.48
CA SER A 289 15.83 -7.01 -7.10
C SER A 289 14.85 -6.07 -6.37
N TYR A 290 14.54 -6.46 -5.14
CA TYR A 290 13.87 -5.76 -4.03
C TYR A 290 13.74 -4.23 -4.13
N ARG A 291 12.53 -3.69 -3.97
CA ARG A 291 12.27 -2.24 -4.01
C ARG A 291 11.13 -1.87 -3.06
N LEU A 292 11.35 -0.90 -2.16
CA LEU A 292 10.25 -0.10 -1.62
C LEU A 292 9.90 0.90 -2.72
N ALA A 293 8.91 0.58 -3.54
CA ALA A 293 8.50 1.46 -4.62
C ALA A 293 7.54 2.51 -4.04
N TYR A 294 7.87 3.78 -4.21
CA TYR A 294 6.84 4.82 -4.14
C TYR A 294 5.78 4.49 -5.19
N SER A 295 4.50 4.49 -4.81
CA SER A 295 3.44 4.47 -5.80
C SER A 295 3.59 5.73 -6.65
N ARG A 296 4.10 5.56 -7.88
CA ARG A 296 4.12 6.60 -8.92
C ARG A 296 3.31 6.07 -10.08
N HIS A 297 1.98 6.24 -10.03
CA HIS A 297 1.14 5.94 -11.18
C HIS A 297 0.43 7.21 -11.64
N GLY A 298 1.08 7.85 -12.61
CA GLY A 298 0.61 9.07 -13.27
C GLY A 298 1.74 9.65 -14.11
N ARG A 299 1.79 9.25 -15.38
CA ARG A 299 2.76 9.65 -16.45
C ARG A 299 4.12 8.94 -16.48
N ARG A 300 4.21 7.89 -17.31
CA ARG A 300 5.20 7.81 -18.40
C ARG A 300 4.56 7.19 -19.63
N THR A 301 4.64 7.93 -20.72
CA THR A 301 4.26 7.59 -22.09
C THR A 301 4.96 6.31 -22.55
N VAL A 302 4.18 5.39 -23.12
CA VAL A 302 4.70 4.22 -23.85
C VAL A 302 5.23 4.72 -25.19
N SER A 303 6.55 4.76 -25.38
CA SER A 303 7.15 4.86 -26.72
C SER A 303 7.54 3.46 -27.19
N TYR A 304 6.79 2.93 -28.15
CA TYR A 304 7.17 1.79 -28.96
C TYR A 304 8.48 2.10 -29.71
N ARG A 305 9.52 1.26 -29.59
CA ARG A 305 10.52 1.14 -30.65
C ARG A 305 10.91 -0.32 -30.86
N ARG A 306 10.75 -0.72 -32.12
CA ARG A 306 10.90 -2.06 -32.68
C ARG A 306 12.31 -2.61 -32.50
N TYR A 307 12.35 -3.93 -32.27
CA TYR A 307 13.49 -4.78 -32.62
C TYR A 307 13.92 -4.54 -34.08
N ARG A 308 15.22 -4.36 -34.30
CA ARG A 308 15.89 -4.78 -35.54
C ARG A 308 17.23 -5.42 -35.16
N LYS A 309 17.44 -6.61 -35.74
CA LYS A 309 18.56 -7.55 -35.57
C LYS A 309 19.90 -7.00 -36.11
N GLN A 310 20.95 -7.79 -35.85
CA GLN A 310 22.28 -7.89 -36.48
C GLN A 310 23.29 -6.86 -35.95
N SER A 311 24.48 -7.21 -35.45
CA SER A 311 25.27 -8.46 -35.48
C SER A 311 26.08 -8.58 -34.20
#